data_AF-A0A7J4EC63-F1
#
_entry.id   AF-A0A7J4EC63-F1
#
_cell.length_a   1.000
_cell.length_b   1.000
_cell.length_c   1.000
_cell.angle_alpha   90.00
_cell.angle_beta   90.00
_cell.angle_gamma   90.00
#
_symmetry.space_group_name_H-M   'P 1'
#
loop_
_entity.id
_entity.type
_entity.pdbx_description
1 polymer ?
#
loop_
_entity_poly.entity_id
_entity_poly.type
_entity_poly.pdbx_seq_one_letter_code
_entity_poly.pdbx_strand_id
1 'polypeptide(L)'
;MTKTQIPYGSKLIDIDIEGELLDPIEKSKGKSRNYDVIRHALLNPIGTKRLREIVNTKKDAAVVIVVDDHTRDAPTEKMLDTLIDEIEHTDHTTVLVACGTHIPPTEEDLKSILGKHLSRFDVEIHNCDAQDLVYVGTTSRGTPVSLNRTYAKADIKVLTGDITLHYYAGFGGGRKSIVPGISSRETIKRNHALVVDERA
;
A
#
# COMPACT_ATOMS: atom_id res chain seq x y z
N MET A 1 10.75 -24.30 -32.85
CA MET A 1 10.53 -24.42 -31.40
C MET A 1 10.95 -23.13 -30.74
N THR A 2 10.04 -22.50 -30.01
CA THR A 2 10.33 -21.31 -29.21
C THR A 2 10.64 -21.73 -27.79
N LYS A 3 11.78 -21.29 -27.26
CA LYS A 3 12.17 -21.51 -25.87
C LYS A 3 11.82 -20.29 -25.03
N THR A 4 11.14 -20.49 -23.92
CA THR A 4 10.82 -19.40 -22.98
C THR A 4 10.83 -19.88 -21.54
N GLN A 5 10.79 -18.95 -20.60
CA GLN A 5 10.76 -19.22 -19.17
C GLN A 5 9.50 -18.62 -18.53
N ILE A 6 8.82 -19.40 -17.70
CA ILE A 6 7.65 -18.94 -16.94
C ILE A 6 7.94 -18.99 -15.44
N PRO A 7 7.62 -17.92 -14.66
CA PRO A 7 7.68 -17.96 -13.20
C PRO A 7 6.77 -19.03 -12.59
N TYR A 8 7.30 -19.86 -11.70
CA TYR A 8 6.55 -20.86 -10.93
C TYR A 8 7.13 -21.01 -9.53
N GLY A 9 6.39 -20.52 -8.53
CA GLY A 9 6.89 -20.41 -7.16
C GLY A 9 8.16 -19.55 -7.10
N SER A 10 9.25 -20.09 -6.56
CA SER A 10 10.54 -19.42 -6.46
C SER A 10 11.49 -19.66 -7.64
N LYS A 11 11.03 -20.32 -8.71
CA LYS A 11 11.86 -20.73 -9.85
C LYS A 11 11.29 -20.23 -11.17
N LEU A 12 12.13 -20.26 -12.19
CA LEU A 12 11.71 -20.18 -13.58
C LEU A 12 11.69 -21.61 -14.13
N ILE A 13 10.64 -21.95 -14.89
CA ILE A 13 10.53 -23.23 -15.59
C ILE A 13 10.77 -22.96 -17.07
N ASP A 14 11.68 -23.73 -17.67
CA ASP A 14 11.93 -23.73 -19.11
C ASP A 14 10.81 -24.47 -19.85
N ILE A 15 10.32 -23.87 -20.95
CA ILE A 15 9.27 -24.44 -21.79
C ILE A 15 9.70 -24.37 -23.25
N ASP A 16 9.54 -25.49 -23.95
CA ASP A 16 9.70 -25.60 -25.40
C ASP A 16 8.30 -25.63 -26.04
N ILE A 17 8.02 -24.65 -26.90
CA ILE A 17 6.72 -24.51 -27.58
C ILE A 17 6.90 -24.75 -29.08
N GLU A 18 6.07 -25.62 -29.65
CA GLU A 18 5.89 -25.75 -31.10
C GLU A 18 5.02 -24.60 -31.62
N GLY A 19 5.65 -23.46 -31.90
CA GLY A 19 4.97 -22.27 -32.42
C GLY A 19 5.78 -21.01 -32.15
N GLU A 20 5.20 -19.84 -32.46
CA GLU A 20 5.76 -18.51 -32.23
C GLU A 20 4.98 -17.78 -31.14
N LEU A 21 5.65 -16.95 -30.33
CA LEU A 21 4.99 -16.05 -29.38
C LEU A 21 4.42 -14.84 -30.12
N LEU A 22 3.10 -14.69 -30.11
CA LEU A 22 2.41 -13.64 -30.88
C LEU A 22 2.41 -12.26 -30.18
N ASP A 23 2.57 -12.23 -28.86
CA ASP A 23 2.62 -10.99 -28.06
C ASP A 23 3.42 -11.21 -26.77
N PRO A 24 4.76 -11.38 -26.87
CA PRO A 24 5.58 -11.50 -25.68
C PRO A 24 5.50 -10.20 -24.90
N ILE A 25 4.91 -10.23 -23.69
CA ILE A 25 4.96 -9.09 -22.77
C ILE A 25 6.44 -8.84 -22.43
N GLU A 26 7.05 -7.87 -23.11
CA GLU A 26 8.39 -7.44 -22.76
C GLU A 26 8.34 -6.85 -21.35
N LYS A 27 9.11 -7.42 -20.43
CA LYS A 27 9.37 -6.75 -19.16
C LYS A 27 10.00 -5.41 -19.50
N SER A 28 9.26 -4.32 -19.30
CA SER A 28 9.81 -2.97 -19.43
C SER A 28 11.10 -2.95 -18.61
N LYS A 29 12.23 -2.61 -19.23
CA LYS A 29 13.47 -2.35 -18.51
C LYS A 29 13.22 -1.12 -17.65
N GLY A 30 12.75 -1.33 -16.41
CA GLY A 30 12.51 -0.25 -15.48
C GLY A 30 13.79 0.58 -15.39
N LYS A 31 13.68 1.89 -15.63
CA LYS A 31 14.76 2.81 -15.29
C LYS A 31 15.14 2.53 -13.83
N SER A 32 16.44 2.49 -13.57
CA SER A 32 17.06 2.08 -12.30
C SER A 32 16.17 2.34 -11.09
N ARG A 33 16.03 1.32 -10.21
CA ARG A 33 15.38 1.42 -8.88
C ARG A 33 16.23 2.27 -7.92
N ASN A 34 16.63 3.45 -8.36
CA ASN A 34 17.46 4.36 -7.59
C ASN A 34 16.59 5.00 -6.52
N TYR A 35 17.07 4.90 -5.28
CA TYR A 35 16.59 5.63 -4.11
C TYR A 35 16.29 7.11 -4.41
N ASP A 36 17.08 7.70 -5.31
CA ASP A 36 16.92 9.06 -5.83
C ASP A 36 15.53 9.36 -6.38
N VAL A 37 14.84 8.37 -6.96
CA VAL A 37 13.50 8.57 -7.53
C VAL A 37 12.46 8.81 -6.43
N ILE A 38 12.54 8.05 -5.33
CA ILE A 38 11.62 8.22 -4.19
C ILE A 38 11.87 9.57 -3.53
N ARG A 39 13.15 9.90 -3.26
CA ARG A 39 13.54 11.19 -2.70
C ARG A 39 13.10 12.35 -3.60
N HIS A 40 13.32 12.24 -4.91
CA HIS A 40 12.88 13.25 -5.87
C HIS A 40 11.37 13.44 -5.85
N ALA A 41 10.58 12.37 -5.77
CA ALA A 41 9.12 12.45 -5.70
C ALA A 41 8.65 13.19 -4.44
N LEU A 42 9.24 12.92 -3.27
CA LEU A 42 8.91 13.63 -2.03
C LEU A 42 9.27 15.12 -2.09
N LEU A 43 10.39 15.46 -2.74
CA LEU A 43 10.82 16.85 -2.92
C LEU A 43 10.00 17.60 -3.99
N ASN A 44 9.27 16.90 -4.86
CA ASN A 44 8.50 17.50 -5.95
C ASN A 44 7.05 16.97 -5.95
N PRO A 45 6.26 17.29 -4.91
CA PRO A 45 4.90 16.78 -4.77
C PRO A 45 3.98 17.32 -5.87
N ILE A 46 3.01 16.49 -6.28
CA ILE A 46 2.01 16.88 -7.27
C ILE A 46 0.76 17.37 -6.55
N GLY A 47 0.38 18.64 -6.77
CA GLY A 47 -0.89 19.20 -6.29
C GLY A 47 -0.95 19.51 -4.79
N THR A 48 0.14 19.34 -4.03
CA THR A 48 0.19 19.62 -2.59
C THR A 48 1.51 20.28 -2.19
N LYS A 49 1.59 20.76 -0.94
CA LYS A 49 2.86 21.12 -0.29
C LYS A 49 3.69 19.87 -0.03
N ARG A 50 4.99 20.05 0.27
CA ARG A 50 5.86 18.96 0.72
C ARG A 50 5.37 18.38 2.05
N LEU A 51 5.67 17.11 2.30
CA LEU A 51 5.24 16.43 3.52
C LEU A 51 5.79 17.15 4.76
N ARG A 52 7.06 17.54 4.77
CA ARG A 52 7.65 18.30 5.88
C ARG A 52 6.92 19.61 6.18
N GLU A 53 6.43 20.31 5.15
CA GLU A 53 5.65 21.53 5.35
C GLU A 53 4.28 21.24 5.97
N ILE A 54 3.65 20.13 5.59
CA ILE A 54 2.36 19.69 6.15
C ILE A 54 2.56 19.29 7.61
N VAL A 55 3.59 18.50 7.91
CA VAL A 55 3.92 18.04 9.26
C VAL A 55 4.20 19.19 10.20
N ASN A 56 4.95 20.20 9.74
CA ASN A 56 5.28 21.36 10.56
C ASN A 56 4.10 22.31 10.81
N THR A 57 2.90 22.08 10.24
CA THR A 57 1.72 22.91 10.52
C THR A 57 1.13 22.67 11.91
N LYS A 58 1.39 21.51 12.50
CA LYS A 58 0.86 21.12 13.81
C LYS A 58 2.00 20.61 14.68
N LYS A 59 2.17 21.25 15.84
CA LYS A 59 3.05 20.73 16.87
C LYS A 59 2.45 19.44 17.45
N ASP A 60 3.31 18.46 17.72
CA ASP A 60 2.94 17.20 18.39
C ASP A 60 1.84 16.40 17.64
N ALA A 61 1.80 16.52 16.31
CA ALA A 61 0.80 15.86 15.47
C ALA A 61 0.94 14.33 15.51
N ALA A 62 -0.17 13.62 15.70
CA ALA A 62 -0.19 12.17 15.54
C ALA A 62 -0.11 11.81 14.04
N VAL A 63 0.96 11.14 13.63
CA VAL A 63 1.21 10.72 12.24
C VAL A 63 0.94 9.24 12.08
N VAL A 64 0.19 8.88 11.04
CA VAL A 64 0.01 7.48 10.62
C VAL A 64 0.53 7.31 9.20
N ILE A 65 1.43 6.35 9.02
CA ILE A 65 1.93 5.93 7.71
C ILE A 65 1.33 4.56 7.39
N VAL A 66 0.49 4.50 6.38
CA VAL A 66 -0.09 3.24 5.89
C VAL A 66 0.86 2.60 4.91
N VAL A 67 1.23 1.34 5.16
CA VAL A 67 2.11 0.53 4.31
C VAL A 67 1.38 -0.70 3.80
N ASP A 68 1.79 -1.19 2.63
CA ASP A 68 1.30 -2.45 2.08
C ASP A 68 1.72 -3.65 2.96
N ASP A 69 0.95 -4.74 2.90
CA ASP A 69 1.25 -5.99 3.60
C ASP A 69 2.22 -6.89 2.80
N HIS A 70 2.49 -8.08 3.36
CA HIS A 70 3.44 -9.07 2.82
C HIS A 70 3.04 -9.66 1.46
N THR A 71 1.84 -9.37 0.97
CA THR A 71 1.36 -9.84 -0.34
C THR A 71 1.73 -8.89 -1.49
N ARG A 72 2.48 -7.82 -1.19
CA ARG A 72 2.89 -6.79 -2.14
C ARG A 72 4.42 -6.70 -2.24
N ASP A 73 4.90 -6.42 -3.44
CA ASP A 73 6.32 -6.20 -3.73
C ASP A 73 6.72 -4.72 -3.58
N ALA A 74 5.97 -3.96 -2.80
CA ALA A 74 6.24 -2.55 -2.55
C ALA A 74 7.60 -2.39 -1.85
N PRO A 75 8.48 -1.46 -2.30
CA PRO A 75 9.78 -1.25 -1.68
C PRO A 75 9.66 -0.44 -0.37
N THR A 76 8.88 -0.96 0.60
CA THR A 76 8.43 -0.26 1.81
C THR A 76 9.58 0.25 2.66
N GLU A 77 10.59 -0.57 2.96
CA GLU A 77 11.77 -0.13 3.72
C GLU A 77 12.44 1.11 3.08
N LYS A 78 12.55 1.14 1.75
CA LYS A 78 13.14 2.27 1.01
C LYS A 78 12.25 3.51 1.01
N MET A 79 10.93 3.32 0.97
CA MET A 79 9.98 4.43 1.09
C MET A 79 10.09 5.05 2.49
N LEU A 80 10.12 4.22 3.53
CA LEU A 80 10.27 4.67 4.92
C LEU A 80 11.60 5.40 5.14
N ASP A 81 12.71 4.91 4.59
CA ASP A 81 14.02 5.58 4.63
C ASP A 81 13.94 7.05 4.21
N THR A 82 13.21 7.34 3.12
CA THR A 82 13.06 8.71 2.63
C THR A 82 12.01 9.52 3.38
N LEU A 83 10.95 8.88 3.88
CA LEU A 83 9.86 9.55 4.59
C LEU A 83 10.30 10.06 5.95
N ILE A 84 11.21 9.34 6.61
CA ILE A 84 11.81 9.72 7.87
C ILE A 84 12.38 11.15 7.83
N ASP A 85 13.10 11.50 6.76
CA ASP A 85 13.70 12.83 6.60
C ASP A 85 12.64 13.94 6.53
N GLU A 86 11.42 13.62 6.10
CA GLU A 86 10.30 14.56 5.99
C GLU A 86 9.46 14.65 7.28
N ILE A 87 9.57 13.68 8.19
CA ILE A 87 8.77 13.59 9.42
C ILE A 87 9.60 13.62 10.71
N GLU A 88 10.91 13.89 10.64
CA GLU A 88 11.86 13.74 11.75
C GLU A 88 11.44 14.44 13.06
N HIS A 89 10.64 15.49 13.01
CA HIS A 89 10.18 16.25 14.17
C HIS A 89 8.91 15.71 14.84
N THR A 90 8.40 14.54 14.44
CA THR A 90 7.20 13.94 15.04
C THR A 90 7.58 12.80 15.97
N ASP A 91 7.31 12.98 17.27
CA ASP A 91 7.58 11.97 18.31
C ASP A 91 6.56 10.82 18.30
N HIS A 92 5.45 10.97 17.57
CA HIS A 92 4.33 10.02 17.54
C HIS A 92 4.00 9.60 16.10
N THR A 93 4.73 8.61 15.59
CA THR A 93 4.47 8.00 14.28
C THR A 93 4.11 6.53 14.41
N THR A 94 2.91 6.17 13.97
CA THR A 94 2.48 4.77 13.84
C THR A 94 2.59 4.32 12.39
N VAL A 95 3.18 3.16 12.16
CA VAL A 95 3.13 2.46 10.87
C VAL A 95 1.98 1.46 10.91
N LEU A 96 0.98 1.67 10.05
CA LEU A 96 -0.21 0.83 9.96
C LEU A 96 -0.12 -0.07 8.72
N VAL A 97 -0.04 -1.38 8.93
CA VAL A 97 0.02 -2.37 7.85
C VAL A 97 -1.39 -2.65 7.30
N ALA A 98 -1.59 -2.37 6.02
CA ALA A 98 -2.87 -2.44 5.33
C ALA A 98 -3.21 -3.85 4.80
N CYS A 99 -3.68 -4.73 5.69
CA CYS A 99 -3.99 -6.12 5.35
C CYS A 99 -5.31 -6.31 4.58
N GLY A 100 -6.24 -5.35 4.63
CA GLY A 100 -7.61 -5.59 4.18
C GLY A 100 -8.20 -6.84 4.83
N THR A 101 -8.51 -7.88 4.03
CA THR A 101 -9.01 -9.18 4.51
C THR A 101 -7.97 -10.28 4.56
N HIS A 102 -6.70 -9.99 4.31
CA HIS A 102 -5.63 -10.99 4.30
C HIS A 102 -5.34 -11.51 5.70
N ILE A 103 -4.63 -12.64 5.76
CA ILE A 103 -4.07 -13.17 7.00
C ILE A 103 -3.06 -12.13 7.53
N PRO A 104 -3.07 -11.80 8.82
CA PRO A 104 -2.08 -10.90 9.40
C PRO A 104 -0.64 -11.37 9.14
N PRO A 105 0.31 -10.47 8.80
CA PRO A 105 1.71 -10.82 8.65
C PRO A 105 2.28 -11.40 9.95
N THR A 106 3.17 -12.38 9.81
CA THR A 106 4.02 -12.87 10.89
C THR A 106 5.12 -11.86 11.24
N GLU A 107 5.87 -12.11 12.31
CA GLU A 107 7.04 -11.27 12.64
C GLU A 107 8.11 -11.30 11.53
N GLU A 108 8.29 -12.43 10.86
CA GLU A 108 9.23 -12.56 9.73
C GLU A 108 8.75 -11.75 8.52
N ASP A 109 7.44 -11.79 8.23
CA ASP A 109 6.83 -10.96 7.19
C ASP A 109 7.02 -9.47 7.49
N LEU A 110 6.80 -9.05 8.73
CA LEU A 110 7.02 -7.66 9.14
C LEU A 110 8.48 -7.23 8.98
N LYS A 111 9.44 -8.11 9.31
CA LYS A 111 10.87 -7.86 9.04
C LYS A 111 11.15 -7.72 7.56
N SER A 112 10.48 -8.50 6.70
CA SER A 112 10.61 -8.40 5.25
C SER A 112 10.06 -7.06 4.70
N ILE A 113 8.90 -6.63 5.20
CA ILE A 113 8.25 -5.39 4.75
C ILE A 113 9.01 -4.14 5.24
N LEU A 114 9.31 -4.09 6.55
CA LEU A 114 9.77 -2.89 7.24
C LEU A 114 11.29 -2.83 7.39
N GLY A 115 11.98 -3.97 7.29
CA GLY A 115 13.41 -4.08 7.47
C GLY A 115 13.87 -3.48 8.80
N LYS A 116 14.86 -2.58 8.74
CA LYS A 116 15.42 -1.92 9.93
C LYS A 116 14.44 -1.00 10.66
N HIS A 117 13.30 -0.66 10.06
CA HIS A 117 12.31 0.25 10.65
C HIS A 117 11.31 -0.44 11.57
N LEU A 118 11.29 -1.77 11.61
CA LEU A 118 10.39 -2.53 12.49
C LEU A 118 10.55 -2.13 13.97
N SER A 119 11.78 -1.85 14.43
CA SER A 119 12.06 -1.43 15.80
C SER A 119 11.99 0.09 16.00
N ARG A 120 11.82 0.86 14.92
CA ARG A 120 11.87 2.33 14.95
C ARG A 120 10.49 2.95 15.18
N PHE A 121 9.44 2.30 14.70
CA PHE A 121 8.07 2.81 14.74
C PHE A 121 7.18 1.94 15.61
N ASP A 122 6.10 2.54 16.13
CA ASP A 122 4.98 1.78 16.63
C ASP A 122 4.28 1.13 15.44
N VAL A 123 4.32 -0.21 15.36
CA VAL A 123 3.73 -0.96 14.25
C VAL A 123 2.37 -1.49 14.68
N GLU A 124 1.34 -1.13 13.91
CA GLU A 124 -0.01 -1.65 14.04
C GLU A 124 -0.36 -2.49 12.81
N ILE A 125 -0.95 -3.66 13.02
CA ILE A 125 -1.47 -4.51 11.95
C ILE A 125 -2.98 -4.32 11.87
N HIS A 126 -3.49 -3.93 10.70
CA HIS A 126 -4.92 -3.74 10.52
C HIS A 126 -5.70 -5.05 10.67
N ASN A 127 -6.74 -5.02 11.51
CA ASN A 127 -7.75 -6.08 11.60
C ASN A 127 -9.11 -5.55 11.12
N CYS A 128 -9.60 -6.08 9.99
CA CYS A 128 -10.89 -5.68 9.41
C CYS A 128 -12.12 -6.12 10.21
N ASP A 129 -11.94 -6.95 11.24
CA ASP A 129 -12.98 -7.38 12.18
C ASP A 129 -12.84 -6.75 13.58
N ALA A 130 -11.96 -5.75 13.74
CA ALA A 130 -11.80 -5.04 15.00
C ALA A 130 -13.11 -4.36 15.45
N GLN A 131 -13.39 -4.40 16.76
CA GLN A 131 -14.62 -3.85 17.32
C GLN A 131 -14.62 -2.31 17.39
N ASP A 132 -13.45 -1.70 17.30
CA ASP A 132 -13.23 -0.27 17.45
C ASP A 132 -12.95 0.42 16.09
N LEU A 133 -13.38 -0.17 14.97
CA LEU A 133 -13.36 0.54 13.69
C LEU A 133 -14.30 1.76 13.74
N VAL A 134 -13.89 2.85 13.10
CA VAL A 134 -14.58 4.14 13.14
C VAL A 134 -15.38 4.34 11.87
N TYR A 135 -16.70 4.46 11.99
CA TYR A 135 -17.57 4.84 10.88
C TYR A 135 -17.25 6.28 10.43
N VAL A 136 -16.99 6.48 9.14
CA VAL A 136 -16.60 7.78 8.57
C VAL A 136 -17.60 8.31 7.53
N GLY A 137 -18.64 7.54 7.22
CA GLY A 137 -19.69 7.96 6.29
C GLY A 137 -20.15 6.83 5.38
N THR A 138 -21.04 7.16 4.45
CA THR A 138 -21.54 6.25 3.42
C THR A 138 -21.22 6.84 2.06
N THR A 139 -20.68 6.02 1.14
CA THR A 139 -20.35 6.48 -0.22
C THR A 139 -21.61 6.80 -1.02
N SER A 140 -21.45 7.52 -2.14
CA SER A 140 -22.56 7.79 -3.08
C SER A 140 -23.18 6.53 -3.69
N ARG A 141 -22.49 5.38 -3.61
CA ARG A 141 -22.99 4.06 -4.05
C ARG A 141 -23.57 3.23 -2.90
N GLY A 142 -23.78 3.82 -1.73
CA GLY A 142 -24.46 3.16 -0.60
C GLY A 142 -23.57 2.24 0.23
N THR A 143 -22.24 2.28 0.07
CA THR A 143 -21.31 1.51 0.90
C THR A 143 -21.03 2.29 2.19
N PRO A 144 -21.48 1.84 3.38
CA PRO A 144 -20.99 2.40 4.64
C PRO A 144 -19.50 2.07 4.78
N VAL A 145 -18.74 3.06 5.23
CA VAL A 145 -17.29 3.01 5.35
C VAL A 145 -16.93 3.14 6.82
N SER A 146 -16.25 2.10 7.33
CA SER A 146 -15.60 2.13 8.64
C SER A 146 -14.12 1.84 8.48
N LEU A 147 -13.28 2.64 9.11
CA LEU A 147 -11.82 2.59 8.96
C LEU A 147 -11.14 2.26 10.29
N ASN A 148 -9.89 1.84 10.20
CA ASN A 148 -9.00 1.70 11.36
C ASN A 148 -9.01 2.95 12.26
N ARG A 149 -9.09 2.76 13.57
CA ARG A 149 -9.25 3.83 14.56
C ARG A 149 -8.05 4.77 14.61
N THR A 150 -6.84 4.21 14.59
CA THR A 150 -5.58 4.95 14.61
C THR A 150 -5.49 5.84 13.39
N TYR A 151 -5.75 5.27 12.20
CA TYR A 151 -5.83 6.08 10.98
C TYR A 151 -6.91 7.15 11.05
N ALA A 152 -8.14 6.82 11.46
CA ALA A 152 -9.25 7.77 11.47
C ALA A 152 -8.99 8.98 12.39
N LYS A 153 -8.33 8.75 13.52
CA LYS A 153 -8.04 9.76 14.54
C LYS A 153 -6.75 10.55 14.33
N ALA A 154 -5.85 10.09 13.46
CA ALA A 154 -4.58 10.75 13.22
C ALA A 154 -4.74 12.18 12.67
N ASP A 155 -3.84 13.07 13.06
CA ASP A 155 -3.76 14.42 12.52
C ASP A 155 -3.25 14.42 11.09
N ILE A 156 -2.25 13.58 10.82
CA ILE A 156 -1.57 13.48 9.53
C ILE A 156 -1.59 12.02 9.09
N LYS A 157 -2.04 11.81 7.86
CA LYS A 157 -2.30 10.50 7.28
C LYS A 157 -1.51 10.38 5.99
N VAL A 158 -0.50 9.52 5.99
CA VAL A 158 0.37 9.26 4.83
C VAL A 158 0.03 7.88 4.30
N LEU A 159 -0.21 7.77 3.00
CA LEU A 159 -0.40 6.49 2.33
C LEU A 159 0.84 6.19 1.48
N THR A 160 1.39 5.00 1.65
CA THR A 160 2.44 4.45 0.80
C THR A 160 1.93 3.18 0.13
N GLY A 161 2.70 2.68 -0.84
CA GLY A 161 2.38 1.45 -1.57
C GLY A 161 2.84 1.52 -3.01
N ASP A 162 2.59 0.45 -3.74
CA ASP A 162 2.87 0.40 -5.17
C ASP A 162 1.65 0.77 -6.04
N ILE A 163 1.91 1.12 -7.31
CA ILE A 163 0.87 1.26 -8.32
C ILE A 163 1.11 0.18 -9.36
N THR A 164 0.24 -0.82 -9.35
CA THR A 164 0.26 -1.96 -10.27
C THR A 164 -1.09 -2.09 -10.96
N LEU A 165 -1.12 -2.68 -12.15
CA LEU A 165 -2.39 -3.01 -12.80
C LEU A 165 -3.18 -3.95 -11.90
N HIS A 166 -4.46 -3.66 -11.70
CA HIS A 166 -5.36 -4.48 -10.91
C HIS A 166 -6.58 -4.87 -11.73
N TYR A 167 -6.73 -6.17 -11.96
CA TYR A 167 -7.66 -6.78 -12.91
C TYR A 167 -9.11 -6.27 -12.90
N TYR A 168 -9.68 -5.89 -11.75
CA TYR A 168 -11.02 -5.25 -11.68
C TYR A 168 -11.03 -3.80 -11.17
N ALA A 169 -9.90 -3.30 -10.64
CA ALA A 169 -9.87 -1.98 -9.97
C ALA A 169 -9.16 -0.91 -10.81
N GLY A 170 -8.81 -1.26 -12.06
CA GLY A 170 -7.88 -0.52 -12.91
C GLY A 170 -6.45 -0.63 -12.37
N PHE A 171 -6.18 0.07 -11.27
CA PHE A 171 -4.86 0.13 -10.64
C PHE A 171 -4.93 -0.07 -9.12
N GLY A 172 -3.86 -0.63 -8.54
CA GLY A 172 -3.59 -0.58 -7.11
C GLY A 172 -3.23 0.83 -6.61
N GLY A 173 -2.67 0.89 -5.40
CA GLY A 173 -2.14 2.12 -4.80
C GLY A 173 -3.16 3.19 -4.42
N GLY A 174 -2.66 4.21 -3.71
CA GLY A 174 -3.40 5.41 -3.30
C GLY A 174 -4.65 5.06 -2.50
N ARG A 175 -5.83 5.38 -3.05
CA ARG A 175 -7.14 5.10 -2.40
C ARG A 175 -7.33 3.64 -1.93
N LYS A 176 -6.64 2.69 -2.56
CA LYS A 176 -6.76 1.27 -2.24
C LYS A 176 -6.15 0.90 -0.88
N SER A 177 -5.16 1.69 -0.42
CA SER A 177 -4.60 1.57 0.93
C SER A 177 -5.63 1.92 2.01
N ILE A 178 -6.67 2.71 1.68
CA ILE A 178 -7.82 2.96 2.57
C ILE A 178 -8.87 1.87 2.42
N VAL A 179 -9.49 1.77 1.23
CA VAL A 179 -10.51 0.76 0.91
C VAL A 179 -9.96 -0.13 -0.22
N PRO A 180 -9.63 -1.41 0.05
CA PRO A 180 -9.93 -2.17 1.25
C PRO A 180 -8.89 -2.12 2.37
N GLY A 181 -7.70 -1.54 2.13
CA GLY A 181 -6.49 -1.81 2.93
C GLY A 181 -6.64 -1.69 4.46
N ILE A 182 -7.38 -0.69 4.96
CA ILE A 182 -7.59 -0.46 6.40
C ILE A 182 -9.07 -0.29 6.77
N SER A 183 -9.95 -0.95 6.01
CA SER A 183 -11.40 -0.84 6.14
C SER A 183 -12.03 -2.05 6.82
N SER A 184 -13.22 -1.88 7.39
CA SER A 184 -13.99 -3.00 7.97
C SER A 184 -14.34 -4.06 6.94
N ARG A 185 -14.46 -5.31 7.38
CA ARG A 185 -14.87 -6.43 6.51
C ARG A 185 -16.19 -6.16 5.78
N GLU A 186 -17.13 -5.50 6.45
CA GLU A 186 -18.41 -5.10 5.87
C GLU A 186 -18.23 -4.09 4.72
N THR A 187 -17.42 -3.04 4.94
CA THR A 187 -17.05 -2.05 3.91
C THR A 187 -16.42 -2.75 2.71
N ILE A 188 -15.46 -3.63 2.96
CA ILE A 188 -14.72 -4.37 1.94
C ILE A 188 -15.68 -5.23 1.12
N LYS A 189 -16.52 -6.06 1.77
CA LYS A 189 -17.48 -6.94 1.10
C LYS A 189 -18.44 -6.16 0.20
N ARG A 190 -19.01 -5.06 0.70
CA ARG A 190 -19.92 -4.23 -0.11
C ARG A 190 -19.22 -3.61 -1.30
N ASN A 191 -18.02 -3.08 -1.13
CA ASN A 191 -17.26 -2.52 -2.24
C ASN A 191 -16.92 -3.59 -3.30
N HIS A 192 -16.56 -4.81 -2.88
CA HIS A 192 -16.27 -5.91 -3.81
C HIS A 192 -17.50 -6.44 -4.52
N ALA A 193 -18.68 -6.40 -3.88
CA ALA A 193 -19.94 -6.75 -4.54
C ALA A 193 -20.28 -5.82 -5.72
N LEU A 194 -19.72 -4.59 -5.75
CA LEU A 194 -19.91 -3.65 -6.85
C LEU A 194 -19.14 -4.03 -8.12
N VAL A 195 -18.25 -5.03 -8.09
CA VAL A 195 -17.50 -5.49 -9.28
C VAL A 195 -18.44 -6.05 -10.36
N VAL A 196 -19.61 -6.55 -9.98
CA VAL A 196 -20.64 -7.07 -10.91
C VAL A 196 -21.78 -6.08 -11.16
N ASP A 197 -21.67 -4.85 -10.65
CA ASP A 197 -22.65 -3.78 -10.92
C ASP A 197 -22.48 -3.32 -12.37
N GLU A 198 -23.59 -3.12 -13.09
CA GLU A 198 -23.57 -2.70 -14.50
C GLU A 198 -22.89 -1.34 -14.72
N ARG A 199 -22.69 -0.55 -13.66
CA ARG A 199 -22.01 0.75 -13.67
C ARG A 199 -20.53 0.66 -13.28
N ALA A 200 -19.96 -0.54 -13.14
CA ALA A 200 -18.57 -0.77 -12.74
C ALA A 200 -17.56 -0.36 -13.82
#